data_AF-A0A453INF8-F1
#
_entry.id   AF-A0A453INF8-F1
#
_cell.length_a   1.000
_cell.length_b   1.000
_cell.length_c   1.000
_cell.angle_alpha   90.00
_cell.angle_beta   90.00
_cell.angle_gamma   90.00
#
_symmetry.space_group_name_H-M   'P 1'
#
loop_
_entity.id
_entity.type
_entity.pdbx_description
1 polymer ?
#
loop_
_entity_poly.entity_id
_entity_poly.type
_entity_poly.pdbx_seq_one_letter_code
_entity_poly.pdbx_strand_id
1 'polypeptide(L)'
;ANDCVRAAEAIREDATQILLTLHRQGEQITHTHRVAADIEHDLTMSEKLLGSLGGLFSKTWRPKRNQHIKGPVSQNSSFKSTSNQMEQRQNLGIGSRPQQSPSSAHSAPATAMDKIKAEKARQDDAFADLSNMLGNLKDMALDMGTEIDRAKQITGYFQRRR
;
A
#
# COMPACT_ATOMS: atom_id res chain seq x y z
N ALA A 1 6.64 11.62 -23.29
CA ALA A 1 5.81 12.31 -22.28
C ALA A 1 4.65 11.41 -21.81
N ASN A 2 3.78 10.93 -22.71
CA ASN A 2 2.60 10.13 -22.31
C ASN A 2 2.91 8.83 -21.54
N ASP A 3 4.03 8.16 -21.81
CA ASP A 3 4.37 6.94 -21.07
C ASP A 3 4.67 7.18 -19.60
N CYS A 4 5.31 8.30 -19.26
CA CYS A 4 5.61 8.67 -17.87
C CYS A 4 4.34 9.01 -17.10
N VAL A 5 3.42 9.76 -17.71
CA VAL A 5 2.10 10.09 -17.14
C VAL A 5 1.33 8.81 -16.84
N ARG A 6 1.22 7.92 -17.84
CA ARG A 6 0.53 6.63 -17.69
C ARG A 6 1.17 5.73 -16.62
N ALA A 7 2.50 5.71 -16.53
CA ALA A 7 3.19 4.96 -15.50
C ALA A 7 2.90 5.53 -14.10
N ALA A 8 2.93 6.85 -13.94
CA ALA A 8 2.61 7.51 -12.67
C ALA A 8 1.16 7.24 -12.22
N GLU A 9 0.20 7.21 -13.16
CA GLU A 9 -1.18 6.83 -12.86
C GLU A 9 -1.31 5.40 -12.37
N ALA A 10 -0.63 4.44 -13.02
CA ALA A 10 -0.64 3.04 -12.60
C ALA A 10 -0.05 2.87 -11.18
N ILE A 11 1.08 3.55 -10.90
CA ILE A 11 1.70 3.52 -9.57
C ILE A 11 0.76 4.13 -8.51
N ARG A 12 0.04 5.20 -8.85
CA ARG A 12 -0.91 5.85 -7.94
C ARG A 12 -2.05 4.92 -7.54
N GLU A 13 -2.59 4.16 -8.48
CA GLU A 13 -3.64 3.16 -8.19
C GLU A 13 -3.11 2.09 -7.24
N ASP A 14 -1.94 1.51 -7.53
CA ASP A 14 -1.32 0.49 -6.68
C ASP A 14 -1.02 1.04 -5.27
N ALA A 15 -0.47 2.26 -5.18
CA ALA A 15 -0.19 2.92 -3.91
C ALA A 15 -1.44 3.12 -3.04
N THR A 16 -2.58 3.42 -3.69
CA THR A 16 -3.87 3.55 -2.99
C THR A 16 -4.30 2.22 -2.36
N GLN A 17 -4.19 1.12 -3.10
CA GLN A 17 -4.51 -0.22 -2.58
C GLN A 17 -3.57 -0.65 -1.45
N ILE A 18 -2.27 -0.31 -1.58
CA ILE A 18 -1.27 -0.58 -0.54
C ILE A 18 -1.60 0.20 0.74
N LEU A 19 -1.94 1.49 0.65
CA LEU A 19 -2.32 2.31 1.81
C LEU A 19 -3.54 1.75 2.55
N LEU A 20 -4.59 1.35 1.82
CA LEU A 20 -5.78 0.73 2.40
C LEU A 20 -5.42 -0.57 3.14
N THR A 21 -4.57 -1.38 2.53
CA THR A 21 -4.11 -2.64 3.13
C THR A 21 -3.29 -2.39 4.38
N LEU A 22 -2.37 -1.42 4.33
CA LEU A 22 -1.49 -1.07 5.44
C LEU A 22 -2.29 -0.57 6.64
N HIS A 23 -3.26 0.33 6.42
CA HIS A 23 -4.14 0.82 7.47
C HIS A 23 -4.93 -0.31 8.13
N ARG A 24 -5.54 -1.19 7.32
CA ARG A 24 -6.28 -2.36 7.84
C ARG A 24 -5.38 -3.29 8.66
N GLN A 25 -4.13 -3.49 8.24
CA GLN A 25 -3.18 -4.32 9.00
C GLN A 25 -2.73 -3.62 10.29
N GLY A 26 -2.50 -2.30 10.27
CA GLY A 26 -2.16 -1.50 11.44
C GLY A 26 -3.22 -1.60 12.53
N GLU A 27 -4.51 -1.56 12.17
CA GLU A 27 -5.60 -1.73 13.12
C GLU A 27 -5.66 -3.16 13.69
N GLN A 28 -5.40 -4.19 12.89
CA GLN A 28 -5.31 -5.57 13.40
C GLN A 28 -4.17 -5.74 14.42
N ILE A 29 -3.00 -5.13 14.16
CA ILE A 29 -1.87 -5.15 15.09
C ILE A 29 -2.24 -4.44 16.39
N THR A 30 -2.86 -3.26 16.29
CA THR A 30 -3.30 -2.49 17.45
C THR A 30 -4.33 -3.26 18.28
N HIS A 31 -5.32 -3.89 17.64
CA HIS A 31 -6.30 -4.74 18.31
C HIS A 31 -5.64 -5.92 19.01
N THR A 32 -4.76 -6.65 18.31
CA THR A 32 -4.03 -7.80 18.88
C THR A 32 -3.20 -7.39 20.09
N HIS A 33 -2.55 -6.23 20.05
CA HIS A 33 -1.81 -5.69 21.19
C HIS A 33 -2.71 -5.43 22.40
N ARG A 34 -3.90 -4.85 22.21
CA ARG A 34 -4.85 -4.60 23.31
C ARG A 34 -5.27 -5.91 23.97
N VAL A 35 -5.72 -6.88 23.18
CA VAL A 35 -6.13 -8.21 23.70
C VAL A 35 -4.98 -8.88 24.45
N ALA A 36 -3.76 -8.81 23.95
CA ALA A 36 -2.61 -9.40 24.63
C ALA A 36 -2.26 -8.69 25.96
N ALA A 37 -2.45 -7.37 26.04
CA ALA A 37 -2.26 -6.62 27.27
C ALA A 37 -3.32 -6.96 28.33
N ASP A 38 -4.57 -7.17 27.90
CA ASP A 38 -5.66 -7.60 28.79
C ASP A 38 -5.38 -9.00 29.36
N ILE A 39 -4.96 -9.94 28.51
CA ILE A 39 -4.57 -11.30 28.94
C ILE A 39 -3.42 -11.24 29.96
N GLU A 40 -2.41 -10.41 29.73
CA GLU A 40 -1.28 -10.26 30.67
C GLU A 40 -1.74 -9.73 32.04
N HIS A 41 -2.69 -8.79 32.04
CA HIS A 41 -3.27 -8.27 33.25
C HIS A 41 -4.03 -9.35 34.03
N ASP A 42 -4.89 -10.10 33.34
CA ASP A 42 -5.64 -11.21 33.92
C ASP A 42 -4.72 -12.30 34.48
N LEU A 43 -3.65 -12.65 33.75
CA LEU A 43 -2.64 -13.58 34.22
C LEU A 43 -1.95 -13.07 35.49
N THR A 44 -1.55 -11.80 35.53
CA THR A 44 -0.94 -11.18 36.71
C THR A 44 -1.87 -11.23 37.93
N MET A 45 -3.16 -10.95 37.75
CA MET A 45 -4.14 -10.99 38.83
C MET A 45 -4.40 -12.43 39.29
N SER A 46 -4.50 -13.37 38.35
CA SER A 46 -4.67 -14.79 38.67
C SER A 46 -3.45 -15.37 39.41
N GLU A 47 -2.23 -14.96 39.05
CA GLU A 47 -1.01 -15.39 39.75
C GLU A 47 -0.98 -14.92 41.20
N LYS A 48 -1.39 -13.66 41.46
CA LYS A 48 -1.52 -13.15 42.83
C LYS A 48 -2.54 -13.95 43.65
N LEU A 49 -3.69 -14.25 43.05
CA LEU A 49 -4.75 -15.03 43.69
C LEU A 49 -4.27 -16.46 44.00
N LEU A 50 -3.71 -17.16 43.03
CA LEU A 50 -3.13 -18.49 43.21
C LEU A 50 -2.00 -18.50 44.24
N GLY A 51 -1.18 -17.44 44.26
CA GLY A 51 -0.15 -17.19 45.27
C GLY A 51 -0.72 -17.13 46.69
N SER A 52 -1.86 -16.45 46.88
CA SER A 52 -2.52 -16.32 48.19
C SER A 52 -3.09 -17.64 48.74
N LEU A 53 -3.37 -18.62 47.87
CA LEU A 53 -3.86 -19.95 48.27
C LEU A 53 -2.76 -20.85 48.84
N GLY A 54 -1.49 -20.53 48.61
CA GLY A 54 -0.34 -21.26 49.14
C GLY A 54 -0.15 -22.68 48.58
N GLY A 55 0.88 -23.37 49.08
CA GLY A 55 1.15 -24.77 48.76
C GLY A 55 1.47 -25.03 47.28
N LEU A 56 0.65 -25.86 46.62
CA LEU A 56 0.85 -26.25 45.22
C LEU A 56 0.48 -25.14 44.22
N PHE A 57 -0.32 -24.16 44.62
CA PHE A 57 -0.85 -23.08 43.77
C PHE A 57 0.05 -21.84 43.71
N SER A 58 0.98 -21.69 44.66
CA SER A 58 1.94 -20.57 44.66
C SER A 58 3.07 -20.73 43.64
N LYS A 59 3.06 -21.79 42.83
CA LYS A 59 4.02 -21.97 41.75
C LYS A 59 3.68 -21.00 40.62
N THR A 60 4.57 -20.06 40.36
CA THR A 60 4.47 -19.09 39.25
C THR A 60 4.19 -19.82 37.94
N TRP A 61 3.17 -19.37 37.20
CA TRP A 61 2.87 -19.93 35.89
C TRP A 61 4.08 -19.70 34.96
N ARG A 62 4.66 -20.77 34.44
CA ARG A 62 5.74 -20.69 33.44
C ARG A 62 5.20 -21.11 32.08
N PRO A 63 5.11 -20.21 31.09
CA PRO A 63 4.64 -20.57 29.76
C PRO A 63 5.54 -21.65 29.16
N LYS A 64 4.95 -22.78 28.76
CA LYS A 64 5.66 -23.85 28.06
C LYS A 64 5.94 -23.40 26.63
N ARG A 65 7.21 -23.12 26.30
CA ARG A 65 7.67 -22.56 25.02
C ARG A 65 7.71 -23.61 23.90
N ASN A 66 6.62 -24.36 23.73
CA ASN A 66 6.63 -25.60 22.93
C ASN A 66 6.15 -25.41 21.48
N GLN A 67 5.70 -24.20 21.13
CA GLN A 67 5.19 -23.88 19.79
C GLN A 67 5.74 -22.50 19.41
N HIS A 68 6.41 -22.41 18.27
CA HIS A 68 6.73 -21.12 17.68
C HIS A 68 5.40 -20.46 17.34
N ILE A 69 5.08 -19.34 17.99
CA ILE A 69 3.86 -18.59 17.67
C ILE A 69 4.00 -18.20 16.21
N LYS A 70 3.25 -18.89 15.34
CA LYS A 70 3.20 -18.54 13.92
C LYS A 70 2.51 -17.19 13.87
N GLY A 71 3.16 -16.22 13.24
CA GLY A 71 2.51 -14.95 12.91
C GLY A 71 1.24 -15.20 12.10
N PRO A 72 0.38 -14.19 11.92
CA PRO A 72 -0.81 -14.32 11.09
C PRO A 72 -0.40 -15.00 9.78
N VAL A 73 -0.92 -16.21 9.55
CA VAL A 73 -0.73 -16.89 8.27
C VAL A 73 -1.42 -15.98 7.30
N SER A 74 -0.65 -15.37 6.39
CA SER A 74 -1.20 -14.67 5.24
C SER A 74 -1.99 -15.74 4.50
N GLN A 75 -3.27 -15.85 4.83
CA GLN A 75 -4.18 -16.72 4.14
C GLN A 75 -4.19 -16.12 2.76
N ASN A 76 -3.47 -16.73 1.83
CA ASN A 76 -3.23 -16.21 0.49
C ASN A 76 -4.56 -15.69 -0.06
N SER A 77 -4.81 -14.40 0.12
CA SER A 77 -5.78 -13.67 -0.67
C SER A 77 -5.13 -13.78 -2.02
N SER A 78 -5.67 -14.69 -2.81
CA SER A 78 -5.24 -14.97 -4.15
C SER A 78 -5.45 -13.67 -4.95
N PHE A 79 -4.51 -12.73 -4.83
CA PHE A 79 -4.23 -11.74 -5.86
C PHE A 79 -3.48 -12.47 -7.00
N LYS A 80 -3.91 -13.69 -7.34
CA LYS A 80 -3.67 -14.26 -8.66
C LYS A 80 -4.73 -13.66 -9.58
N SER A 81 -4.61 -12.39 -9.90
CA SER A 81 -5.28 -11.82 -11.07
C SER A 81 -4.69 -10.47 -11.46
N THR A 82 -3.40 -10.42 -11.77
CA THR A 82 -2.89 -9.31 -12.62
C THR A 82 -1.63 -9.64 -13.42
N SER A 83 -1.03 -10.83 -13.31
CA SER A 83 -0.02 -11.26 -14.30
C SER A 83 -0.65 -11.57 -15.66
N ASN A 84 -1.87 -12.11 -15.69
CA ASN A 84 -2.55 -12.46 -16.94
C ASN A 84 -3.17 -11.25 -17.67
N GLN A 85 -3.21 -10.07 -17.04
CA GLN A 85 -3.75 -8.85 -17.67
C GLN A 85 -2.71 -8.10 -18.50
N MET A 86 -1.41 -8.40 -18.32
CA MET A 86 -0.37 -7.88 -19.20
C MET A 86 -0.36 -8.62 -20.54
N GLU A 87 -0.55 -9.94 -20.51
CA GLU A 87 -0.56 -10.78 -21.72
C GLU A 87 -1.87 -10.70 -22.53
N GLN A 88 -2.97 -10.24 -21.93
CA GLN A 88 -4.20 -9.96 -22.68
C GLN A 88 -4.19 -8.59 -23.39
N ARG A 89 -3.36 -7.65 -22.92
CA ARG A 89 -3.21 -6.31 -23.55
C ARG A 89 -2.37 -6.33 -24.83
N GLN A 90 -1.45 -7.29 -24.96
CA GLN A 90 -0.68 -7.51 -26.20
C GLN A 90 -1.51 -8.18 -27.32
N ASN A 91 -2.60 -8.88 -26.96
CA ASN A 91 -3.49 -9.55 -27.92
C ASN A 91 -4.69 -8.69 -28.38
N LEU A 92 -4.75 -7.39 -28.02
CA LEU A 92 -5.79 -6.46 -28.48
C LEU A 92 -5.41 -5.65 -29.71
N GLY A 93 -4.49 -6.17 -30.54
CA GLY A 93 -4.27 -5.65 -31.88
C GLY A 93 -3.53 -4.32 -31.90
N ILE A 94 -2.20 -4.40 -31.95
CA ILE A 94 -1.40 -3.43 -32.68
C ILE A 94 -1.93 -3.40 -34.11
N GLY A 95 -2.84 -2.46 -34.36
CA GLY A 95 -3.42 -2.19 -35.65
C GLY A 95 -3.42 -0.69 -35.85
N SER A 96 -2.31 -0.17 -36.39
CA SER A 96 -2.28 1.17 -36.98
C SER A 96 -3.41 1.25 -37.98
N ARG A 97 -4.44 2.07 -37.71
CA ARG A 97 -5.49 2.37 -38.69
C ARG A 97 -5.09 3.64 -39.44
N PRO A 98 -4.74 3.58 -40.74
CA PRO A 98 -4.64 4.78 -41.55
C PRO A 98 -6.08 5.22 -41.86
N GLN A 99 -6.53 6.31 -41.26
CA GLN A 99 -7.80 6.92 -41.64
C GLN A 99 -7.52 8.07 -42.62
N GLN A 100 -7.80 7.84 -43.90
CA GLN A 100 -7.89 8.87 -44.92
C GLN A 100 -9.28 9.55 -44.87
N SER A 101 -9.25 10.88 -44.66
CA SER A 101 -9.89 12.01 -45.40
C SER A 101 -11.42 12.02 -45.69
N PRO A 102 -12.08 13.16 -46.06
CA PRO A 102 -11.60 14.53 -46.34
C PRO A 102 -12.43 15.68 -45.71
N SER A 103 -11.88 16.90 -45.61
CA SER A 103 -12.57 18.15 -46.01
C SER A 103 -11.67 19.38 -45.82
N SER A 104 -11.65 20.23 -46.84
CA SER A 104 -10.97 21.51 -46.91
C SER A 104 -11.59 22.53 -45.96
N ALA A 105 -10.76 23.10 -45.09
CA ALA A 105 -10.91 24.48 -44.66
C ALA A 105 -9.50 25.09 -44.70
N HIS A 106 -9.27 25.95 -45.68
CA HIS A 106 -8.03 26.70 -45.83
C HIS A 106 -7.79 27.54 -44.58
N SER A 107 -6.91 27.07 -43.68
CA SER A 107 -6.24 27.94 -42.71
C SER A 107 -4.81 28.16 -43.20
N ALA A 108 -4.36 29.40 -43.08
CA ALA A 108 -3.03 29.84 -43.51
C ALA A 108 -1.94 28.88 -43.01
N PRO A 109 -0.83 28.69 -43.74
CA PRO A 109 0.22 27.78 -43.33
C PRO A 109 0.77 28.25 -41.99
N ALA A 110 0.37 27.59 -40.90
CA ALA A 110 0.90 27.86 -39.57
C ALA A 110 2.43 27.76 -39.66
N THR A 111 3.09 28.85 -39.30
CA THR A 111 4.54 28.96 -39.34
C THR A 111 5.14 27.81 -38.53
N ALA A 112 6.30 27.28 -38.91
CA ALA A 112 6.97 26.24 -38.13
C ALA A 112 7.06 26.59 -36.62
N MET A 113 7.20 27.88 -36.33
CA MET A 113 7.17 28.45 -34.97
C MET A 113 5.83 28.24 -34.24
N ASP A 114 4.69 28.34 -34.91
CA ASP A 114 3.37 28.18 -34.29
C ASP A 114 3.12 26.71 -33.92
N LYS A 115 3.60 25.77 -34.75
CA LYS A 115 3.58 24.33 -34.43
C LYS A 115 4.45 24.00 -33.24
N ILE A 116 5.64 24.61 -33.15
CA ILE A 116 6.55 24.42 -32.00
C ILE A 116 5.91 24.95 -30.71
N LYS A 117 5.27 26.12 -30.76
CA LYS A 117 4.57 26.69 -29.59
C LYS A 117 3.43 25.79 -29.11
N ALA A 118 2.63 25.25 -30.05
CA ALA A 118 1.52 24.36 -29.71
C ALA A 118 2.00 23.05 -29.07
N GLU A 119 3.05 22.41 -29.62
CA GLU A 119 3.60 21.19 -29.02
C GLU A 119 4.28 21.46 -27.68
N LYS A 120 4.94 22.62 -27.51
CA LYS A 120 5.50 23.03 -26.22
C LYS A 120 4.40 23.17 -25.17
N ALA A 121 3.32 23.88 -25.47
CA ALA A 121 2.20 24.04 -24.55
C ALA A 121 1.64 22.68 -24.13
N ARG A 122 1.45 21.77 -25.10
CA ARG A 122 1.00 20.39 -24.83
C ARG A 122 1.96 19.61 -23.90
N GLN A 123 3.26 19.83 -24.03
CA GLN A 123 4.26 19.21 -23.15
C GLN A 123 4.27 19.83 -21.76
N ASP A 124 4.16 21.15 -21.68
CA ASP A 124 4.08 21.88 -20.41
C ASP A 124 2.85 21.43 -19.60
N ASP A 125 1.69 21.26 -20.25
CA ASP A 125 0.48 20.70 -19.63
C ASP A 125 0.71 19.27 -19.10
N ALA A 126 1.31 18.40 -19.93
CA ALA A 126 1.62 17.03 -19.52
C ALA A 126 2.63 16.97 -18.36
N PHE A 127 3.56 17.92 -18.28
CA PHE A 127 4.50 18.03 -17.15
C PHE A 127 3.84 18.55 -15.88
N ALA A 128 2.86 19.44 -15.99
CA ALA A 128 2.06 19.89 -14.86
C ALA A 128 1.27 18.71 -14.25
N ASP A 129 0.60 17.91 -15.09
CA ASP A 129 -0.11 16.70 -14.65
C ASP A 129 0.82 15.70 -13.97
N LEU A 130 2.00 15.45 -14.55
CA LEU A 130 3.00 14.57 -13.96
C LEU A 130 3.49 15.09 -12.61
N SER A 131 3.74 16.39 -12.49
CA SER A 131 4.21 17.02 -11.25
C SER A 131 3.18 16.89 -10.13
N ASN A 132 1.90 17.10 -10.45
CA ASN A 132 0.80 16.91 -9.49
C ASN A 132 0.71 15.45 -9.02
N MET A 133 0.80 14.49 -9.95
CA MET A 133 0.78 13.07 -9.58
C MET A 133 1.96 12.67 -8.71
N LEU A 134 3.17 13.17 -9.01
CA LEU A 134 4.35 12.93 -8.18
C LEU A 134 4.20 13.52 -6.77
N GLY A 135 3.54 14.67 -6.64
CA GLY A 135 3.15 15.25 -5.35
C GLY A 135 2.27 14.29 -4.55
N ASN A 136 1.19 13.80 -5.15
CA ASN A 136 0.28 12.85 -4.48
C ASN A 136 0.99 11.55 -4.09
N LEU A 137 1.85 11.01 -4.97
CA LEU A 137 2.63 9.81 -4.69
C LEU A 137 3.58 10.00 -3.51
N LYS A 138 4.19 11.19 -3.38
CA LYS A 138 5.05 11.52 -2.24
C LYS A 138 4.25 11.56 -0.94
N ASP A 139 3.08 12.21 -0.93
CA ASP A 139 2.25 12.31 0.27
C ASP A 139 1.79 10.92 0.73
N MET A 140 1.34 10.08 -0.21
CA MET A 140 1.04 8.67 0.08
C MET A 140 2.24 7.89 0.62
N ALA A 141 3.45 8.14 0.11
CA ALA A 141 4.67 7.50 0.62
C ALA A 141 4.99 7.92 2.07
N LEU A 142 4.75 9.18 2.43
CA LEU A 142 4.89 9.67 3.80
C LEU A 142 3.85 9.04 4.74
N ASP A 143 2.61 8.93 4.29
CA ASP A 143 1.53 8.28 5.05
C ASP A 143 1.85 6.79 5.29
N MET A 144 2.31 6.08 4.25
CA MET A 144 2.76 4.69 4.38
C MET A 144 3.93 4.56 5.36
N GLY A 145 4.91 5.46 5.30
CA GLY A 145 6.04 5.47 6.24
C GLY A 145 5.58 5.60 7.69
N THR A 146 4.65 6.53 7.95
CA THR A 146 4.11 6.79 9.29
C THR A 146 3.36 5.58 9.86
N GLU A 147 2.53 4.92 9.06
CA GLU A 147 1.79 3.72 9.50
C GLU A 147 2.72 2.52 9.73
N ILE A 148 3.77 2.34 8.91
CA ILE A 148 4.81 1.32 9.14
C ILE A 148 5.54 1.58 10.46
N ASP A 149 5.94 2.83 10.74
CA ASP A 149 6.64 3.18 11.97
C ASP A 149 5.75 2.96 13.21
N ARG A 150 4.46 3.29 13.12
CA ARG A 150 3.46 2.98 14.17
C ARG A 150 3.39 1.48 14.42
N ALA A 151 3.25 0.66 13.39
CA ALA A 151 3.18 -0.80 13.50
C ALA A 151 4.47 -1.39 14.12
N LYS A 152 5.64 -0.88 13.70
CA LYS A 152 6.95 -1.27 14.24
C LYS A 152 7.07 -0.94 15.73
N GLN A 153 6.57 0.23 16.13
CA GLN A 153 6.59 0.64 17.53
C GLN A 153 5.72 -0.30 18.41
N ILE A 154 4.47 -0.57 18.00
CA ILE A 154 3.56 -1.48 18.73
C ILE A 154 4.17 -2.88 18.85
N THR A 155 4.69 -3.40 17.74
CA THR A 155 5.32 -4.73 17.71
C THR A 155 6.59 -4.78 18.57
N GLY A 156 7.40 -3.72 18.55
CA GLY A 156 8.61 -3.60 19.36
C GLY A 156 8.34 -3.53 20.86
N TYR A 157 7.26 -2.89 21.29
CA TYR A 157 6.83 -2.92 22.71
C TYR A 157 6.46 -4.33 23.16
N PHE A 158 5.78 -5.10 22.31
CA PHE A 158 5.38 -6.46 22.62
C PHE A 158 6.57 -7.43 22.71
N GLN A 159 7.55 -7.32 21.80
CA GLN A 159 8.76 -8.15 21.81
C GLN A 159 9.62 -7.93 23.06
N ARG A 160 9.74 -6.69 23.56
CA ARG A 160 10.52 -6.39 24.77
C ARG A 160 9.90 -6.86 26.07
N ARG A 161 8.59 -7.12 26.09
CA ARG A 161 7.86 -7.58 27.27
C ARG A 161 7.74 -9.11 27.35
N ARG A 162 8.24 -9.84 26.34
CA ARG A 162 8.25 -11.31 26.27
C ARG A 162 9.58 -11.93 26.69
#